data_AF-A0A9N8V381-F1
#
_entry.id   AF-A0A9N8V381-F1
#
_cell.length_a   1.000
_cell.length_b   1.000
_cell.length_c   1.000
_cell.angle_alpha   90.00
_cell.angle_beta   90.00
_cell.angle_gamma   90.00
#
_symmetry.space_group_name_H-M   'P 1'
#
loop_
_entity.id
_entity.type
_entity.pdbx_description
1 polymer ?
#
loop_
_entity_poly.entity_id
_entity_poly.type
_entity_poly.pdbx_seq_one_letter_code
_entity_poly.pdbx_strand_id
1 'polypeptide(L)'
;MKFGKALNNEIYEIPSEWRPFLIQYKHLKKCIHKIEHELNEVGMSRKSVKTKFKDGFKLEYSFKDDNNHVHTCINVDFGDHKRNSPKVQLSTFIHLTESSHSKCENDPISLCSDDSQCNNAKVVGFDDFMKNLPRHDDESVIRMEEVLKNLKKTLCVEREFFDILLEEISQLNHLQQINQEQFSNELKELRTLLIDATSPFKKDMYVWREIFDKYIFAEIFIGNTEVDRKERGWEVAQRKLNKFIEELNKSQLAKKLREPSSKIIFEEFLKLNHKLVTMKRFQQMNRTAMFKILKKHDKKSCLNASSNFQNLMKNDTYLNEKIFKSLCNDLTENLTSIIPQTKDYLCPVCMAIHWKPIRLCCGHVFCIQCLINAGHRKIKNCPICRAENAIVIWIHR
;
A
#
# COMPACT_ATOMS: atom_id res chain seq x y z
N MET A 1 -10.47 10.82 20.84
CA MET A 1 -10.30 12.11 20.10
C MET A 1 -10.99 12.06 18.74
N LYS A 2 -11.51 13.19 18.21
CA LYS A 2 -12.05 13.27 16.84
C LYS A 2 -10.89 13.05 15.84
N PHE A 3 -10.98 12.06 14.96
CA PHE A 3 -9.89 11.67 14.03
C PHE A 3 -9.25 12.85 13.28
N GLY A 4 -10.04 13.79 12.77
CA GLY A 4 -9.51 14.97 12.07
C GLY A 4 -8.69 15.94 12.94
N LYS A 5 -8.75 15.85 14.27
CA LYS A 5 -7.83 16.59 15.18
C LYS A 5 -6.53 15.81 15.40
N ALA A 6 -6.63 14.49 15.58
CA ALA A 6 -5.45 13.62 15.70
C ALA A 6 -4.58 13.68 14.44
N LEU A 7 -5.21 13.61 13.25
CA LEU A 7 -4.50 13.72 11.98
C LEU A 7 -3.72 15.04 11.87
N ASN A 8 -4.30 16.19 12.26
CA ASN A 8 -3.57 17.47 12.20
C ASN A 8 -2.40 17.55 13.17
N ASN A 9 -2.52 16.94 14.36
CA ASN A 9 -1.44 16.96 15.34
C ASN A 9 -0.25 16.11 14.85
N GLU A 10 -0.54 15.02 14.14
CA GLU A 10 0.48 14.13 13.57
C GLU A 10 1.16 14.72 12.30
N ILE A 11 0.63 15.78 11.68
CA ILE A 11 1.22 16.43 10.49
C ILE A 11 2.63 16.98 10.76
N TYR A 12 2.88 17.47 11.99
CA TYR A 12 4.17 18.07 12.33
C TYR A 12 5.32 17.06 12.33
N GLU A 13 5.01 15.78 12.48
CA GLU A 13 5.99 14.69 12.47
C GLU A 13 6.24 14.13 11.05
N ILE A 14 5.59 14.72 10.03
CA ILE A 14 5.79 14.42 8.60
C ILE A 14 6.62 15.54 7.94
N PRO A 15 7.56 15.20 7.03
CA PRO A 15 8.34 16.19 6.28
C PRO A 15 7.45 17.20 5.57
N SER A 16 7.85 18.48 5.57
CA SER A 16 7.06 19.60 5.04
C SER A 16 6.61 19.39 3.60
N GLU A 17 7.49 18.84 2.79
CA GLU A 17 7.34 18.52 1.38
C GLU A 17 6.30 17.42 1.11
N TRP A 18 6.02 16.55 2.08
CA TRP A 18 5.04 15.47 1.93
C TRP A 18 3.64 15.86 2.42
N ARG A 19 3.53 16.93 3.23
CA ARG A 19 2.26 17.37 3.81
C ARG A 19 1.18 17.71 2.78
N PRO A 20 1.47 18.33 1.61
CA PRO A 20 0.46 18.62 0.59
C PRO A 20 -0.23 17.36 0.07
N PHE A 21 0.50 16.24 0.02
CA PHE A 21 0.03 14.96 -0.50
C PHE A 21 -0.79 14.16 0.54
N LEU A 22 -0.91 14.63 1.78
CA LEU A 22 -1.82 13.99 2.74
C LEU A 22 -3.27 14.13 2.25
N ILE A 23 -4.03 13.04 2.32
CA ILE A 23 -5.47 13.06 2.01
C ILE A 23 -6.17 14.17 2.80
N GLN A 24 -6.80 15.11 2.11
CA GLN A 24 -7.35 16.32 2.71
C GLN A 24 -8.71 16.03 3.36
N TYR A 25 -8.68 15.27 4.45
CA TYR A 25 -9.84 14.75 5.15
C TYR A 25 -10.88 15.84 5.49
N LYS A 26 -10.44 17.06 5.79
CA LYS A 26 -11.33 18.19 6.09
C LYS A 26 -12.08 18.67 4.84
N HIS A 27 -11.40 18.75 3.70
CA HIS A 27 -11.97 19.19 2.44
C HIS A 27 -12.98 18.17 1.93
N LEU A 28 -12.58 16.90 1.81
CA LEU A 28 -13.45 15.78 1.46
C LEU A 28 -14.68 15.66 2.39
N LYS A 29 -14.50 15.92 3.70
CA LYS A 29 -15.62 15.94 4.64
C LYS A 29 -16.63 17.05 4.35
N LYS A 30 -16.20 18.22 3.85
CA LYS A 30 -17.12 19.28 3.41
C LYS A 30 -17.93 18.81 2.21
N CYS A 31 -17.31 18.13 1.24
CA CYS A 31 -18.01 17.53 0.10
C CYS A 31 -19.06 16.52 0.57
N ILE A 32 -18.74 15.65 1.53
CA ILE A 32 -19.73 14.72 2.12
C ILE A 32 -20.91 15.45 2.77
N HIS A 33 -20.69 16.62 3.38
CA HIS A 33 -21.79 17.42 3.93
C HIS A 33 -22.65 18.06 2.84
N LYS A 34 -22.07 18.45 1.70
CA LYS A 34 -22.84 18.86 0.52
C LYS A 34 -23.70 17.69 0.02
N ILE A 35 -23.12 16.50 -0.15
CA ILE A 35 -23.84 15.27 -0.57
C ILE A 35 -25.01 14.97 0.39
N GLU A 36 -24.77 15.03 1.70
CA GLU A 36 -25.82 14.84 2.71
C GLU A 36 -26.93 15.90 2.62
N HIS A 37 -26.57 17.17 2.38
CA HIS A 37 -27.54 18.24 2.22
C HIS A 37 -28.43 18.01 0.99
N GLU A 38 -27.80 17.75 -0.16
CA GLU A 38 -28.48 17.46 -1.42
C GLU A 38 -29.44 16.27 -1.31
N LEU A 39 -29.00 15.17 -0.69
CA LEU A 39 -29.87 14.02 -0.43
C LEU A 39 -31.05 14.34 0.50
N ASN A 40 -30.87 15.23 1.48
CA ASN A 40 -31.92 15.60 2.41
C ASN A 40 -32.95 16.58 1.78
N GLU A 41 -32.51 17.56 0.99
CA GLU A 41 -33.40 18.48 0.24
C GLU A 41 -34.34 17.71 -0.69
N VAL A 42 -33.86 16.59 -1.21
CA VAL A 42 -34.56 15.68 -2.12
C VAL A 42 -35.52 14.71 -1.39
N GLY A 43 -35.57 14.74 -0.06
CA GLY A 43 -36.38 13.80 0.73
C GLY A 43 -35.78 12.40 0.85
N MET A 44 -34.58 12.18 0.32
CA MET A 44 -33.76 10.97 0.46
C MET A 44 -32.89 11.02 1.73
N SER A 45 -33.51 11.37 2.86
CA SER A 45 -32.82 11.32 4.15
C SER A 45 -32.39 9.89 4.51
N ARG A 46 -31.38 9.74 5.38
CA ARG A 46 -30.95 8.44 5.91
C ARG A 46 -32.09 7.60 6.51
N LYS A 47 -33.14 8.25 7.03
CA LYS A 47 -34.36 7.58 7.51
C LYS A 47 -35.26 7.21 6.33
N SER A 48 -35.46 8.12 5.37
CA SER A 48 -36.26 7.87 4.16
C SER A 48 -35.71 6.69 3.35
N VAL A 49 -34.41 6.65 3.09
CA VAL A 49 -33.75 5.54 2.40
C VAL A 49 -33.99 4.25 3.17
N LYS A 50 -33.72 4.22 4.49
CA LYS A 50 -33.89 3.00 5.34
C LYS A 50 -35.33 2.56 5.61
N THR A 51 -36.30 3.46 5.59
CA THR A 51 -37.69 3.21 6.05
C THR A 51 -38.70 3.19 4.89
N LYS A 52 -38.38 3.75 3.71
CA LYS A 52 -39.15 3.61 2.45
C LYS A 52 -38.62 2.49 1.54
N PHE A 53 -37.95 1.47 2.08
CA PHE A 53 -37.60 0.23 1.36
C PHE A 53 -38.78 -0.77 1.27
N LYS A 54 -40.01 -0.30 0.99
CA LYS A 54 -41.18 -1.19 0.84
C LYS A 54 -41.65 -1.38 -0.61
N ASP A 55 -41.17 -0.57 -1.56
CA ASP A 55 -41.70 -0.54 -2.93
C ASP A 55 -40.65 -0.85 -4.03
N GLY A 56 -39.62 -1.67 -3.75
CA GLY A 56 -38.81 -2.30 -4.82
C GLY A 56 -37.54 -1.58 -5.28
N PHE A 57 -37.11 -0.50 -4.62
CA PHE A 57 -35.90 0.26 -5.04
C PHE A 57 -34.58 -0.31 -4.51
N LYS A 58 -33.64 -0.63 -5.42
CA LYS A 58 -32.26 -1.05 -5.11
C LYS A 58 -31.26 -0.06 -5.70
N LEU A 59 -30.44 0.56 -4.85
CA LEU A 59 -29.29 1.39 -5.25
C LEU A 59 -28.02 0.55 -5.18
N GLU A 60 -27.45 0.22 -6.35
CA GLU A 60 -26.13 -0.40 -6.43
C GLU A 60 -25.12 0.59 -6.97
N TYR A 61 -24.04 0.75 -6.22
CA TYR A 61 -22.91 1.60 -6.56
C TYR A 61 -21.80 0.72 -7.14
N SER A 62 -21.34 1.00 -8.35
CA SER A 62 -20.21 0.29 -8.94
C SER A 62 -19.22 1.23 -9.60
N PHE A 63 -17.94 0.85 -9.56
CA PHE A 63 -16.91 1.40 -10.41
C PHE A 63 -16.68 0.42 -11.57
N LYS A 64 -16.84 0.87 -12.82
CA LYS A 64 -16.32 0.14 -13.99
C LYS A 64 -15.06 0.87 -14.46
N ASP A 65 -14.02 0.12 -14.79
CA ASP A 65 -12.75 0.65 -15.28
C ASP A 65 -12.66 0.33 -16.77
N ASP A 66 -12.75 1.36 -17.60
CA ASP A 66 -12.55 1.28 -19.05
C ASP A 66 -11.50 2.34 -19.42
N ASN A 67 -10.32 1.90 -19.89
CA ASN A 67 -9.25 2.73 -20.50
C ASN A 67 -9.25 4.21 -20.05
N ASN A 68 -8.67 4.49 -18.87
CA ASN A 68 -8.52 5.82 -18.22
C ASN A 68 -9.77 6.45 -17.58
N HIS A 69 -10.92 5.76 -17.55
CA HIS A 69 -12.14 6.30 -16.97
C HIS A 69 -12.71 5.36 -15.91
N VAL A 70 -13.06 5.96 -14.77
CA VAL A 70 -13.79 5.28 -13.70
C VAL A 70 -15.26 5.65 -13.82
N HIS A 71 -16.12 4.68 -14.11
CA HIS A 71 -17.55 4.92 -14.20
C HIS A 71 -18.18 4.77 -12.84
N THR A 72 -18.78 5.82 -12.29
CA THR A 72 -19.69 5.69 -11.15
C THR A 72 -21.09 5.45 -11.65
N CYS A 73 -21.61 4.26 -11.38
CA CYS A 73 -22.97 3.88 -11.72
C CYS A 73 -23.84 3.83 -10.47
N ILE A 74 -25.02 4.43 -10.55
CA ILE A 74 -26.13 4.22 -9.63
C ILE A 74 -27.23 3.49 -10.41
N ASN A 75 -27.44 2.23 -10.08
CA ASN A 75 -28.59 1.48 -10.58
C ASN A 75 -29.83 1.86 -9.77
N VAL A 76 -30.96 2.12 -10.44
CA VAL A 76 -32.25 2.42 -9.81
C VAL A 76 -33.29 1.44 -10.36
N ASP A 77 -33.78 0.57 -9.49
CA ASP A 77 -34.90 -0.32 -9.80
C ASP A 77 -36.21 0.35 -9.33
N PHE A 78 -37.22 0.51 -10.20
CA PHE A 78 -38.49 1.16 -9.84
C PHE A 78 -39.60 0.16 -9.46
N GLY A 79 -39.33 -1.15 -9.45
CA GLY A 79 -40.32 -2.17 -9.07
C GLY A 79 -41.43 -2.43 -10.12
N ASP A 80 -42.40 -3.29 -9.78
CA ASP A 80 -43.47 -3.75 -10.68
C ASP A 80 -44.48 -2.65 -11.03
N HIS A 81 -44.26 -1.98 -12.15
CA HIS A 81 -45.31 -1.27 -12.87
C HIS A 81 -46.12 -2.25 -13.73
N LYS A 82 -47.42 -1.98 -13.94
CA LYS A 82 -48.36 -2.78 -14.76
C LYS A 82 -47.91 -3.04 -16.21
N ARG A 83 -46.80 -2.45 -16.64
CA ARG A 83 -45.98 -2.82 -17.81
C ARG A 83 -44.54 -2.89 -17.30
N ASN A 84 -43.89 -4.05 -17.42
CA ASN A 84 -42.52 -4.40 -17.04
C ASN A 84 -41.71 -3.35 -16.25
N SER A 85 -41.22 -3.73 -15.07
CA SER A 85 -40.35 -2.92 -14.18
C SER A 85 -39.23 -2.19 -14.95
N PRO A 86 -39.28 -0.85 -15.09
CA PRO A 86 -38.21 -0.11 -15.72
C PRO A 86 -37.03 -0.04 -14.76
N LYS A 87 -35.95 -0.73 -15.11
CA LYS A 87 -34.64 -0.54 -14.46
C LYS A 87 -33.90 0.56 -15.18
N VAL A 88 -33.44 1.54 -14.42
CA VAL A 88 -32.76 2.72 -14.94
C VAL A 88 -31.37 2.79 -14.32
N GLN A 89 -30.33 2.69 -15.14
CA GLN A 89 -28.96 2.90 -14.70
C GLN A 89 -28.54 4.34 -15.00
N LEU A 90 -28.13 5.08 -13.96
CA LEU A 90 -27.48 6.38 -14.09
C LEU A 90 -25.97 6.18 -14.01
N SER A 91 -25.24 6.56 -15.05
CA SER A 91 -23.77 6.55 -15.03
C SER A 91 -23.18 7.92 -15.28
N THR A 92 -22.15 8.26 -14.50
CA THR A 92 -21.26 9.39 -14.77
C THR A 92 -19.82 8.90 -14.83
N PHE A 93 -19.03 9.58 -15.65
CA PHE A 93 -17.63 9.28 -15.89
C PHE A 93 -16.77 10.13 -14.95
N ILE A 94 -15.78 9.49 -14.34
CA ILE A 94 -14.75 10.10 -13.51
C ILE A 94 -13.44 9.92 -14.26
N HIS A 95 -12.80 11.03 -14.62
CA HIS A 95 -11.54 11.00 -15.37
C HIS A 95 -10.39 10.76 -14.39
N LEU A 96 -9.55 9.76 -14.67
CA LEU A 96 -8.44 9.40 -13.78
C LEU A 96 -7.27 10.39 -13.80
N THR A 97 -7.18 11.26 -14.82
CA THR A 97 -5.94 12.02 -15.10
C THR A 97 -6.09 13.43 -15.67
N GLU A 98 -7.30 13.97 -15.84
CA GLU A 98 -7.45 15.34 -16.37
C GLU A 98 -8.00 16.29 -15.30
N SER A 99 -7.38 17.46 -15.19
CA SER A 99 -7.82 18.57 -14.34
C SER A 99 -9.29 18.87 -14.62
N SER A 100 -10.18 18.43 -13.72
CA SER A 100 -11.62 18.57 -13.85
C SER A 100 -12.05 20.00 -13.51
N HIS A 101 -11.83 20.91 -14.46
CA HIS A 101 -12.53 22.20 -14.49
C HIS A 101 -13.88 22.13 -15.23
N SER A 102 -14.28 20.97 -15.75
CA SER A 102 -15.65 20.80 -16.27
C SER A 102 -16.63 20.67 -15.11
N LYS A 103 -17.55 21.63 -15.00
CA LYS A 103 -18.72 21.48 -14.13
C LYS A 103 -19.54 20.29 -14.64
N CYS A 104 -19.85 19.35 -13.76
CA CYS A 104 -20.69 18.18 -14.06
C CYS A 104 -22.04 18.54 -14.72
N GLU A 105 -22.51 19.79 -14.59
CA GLU A 105 -23.68 20.32 -15.29
C GLU A 105 -23.64 20.13 -16.82
N ASN A 106 -22.45 20.04 -17.43
CA ASN A 106 -22.27 19.92 -18.88
C ASN A 106 -21.92 18.50 -19.36
N ASP A 107 -21.67 17.56 -18.45
CA ASP A 107 -21.24 16.21 -18.83
C ASP A 107 -22.45 15.27 -19.02
N PRO A 108 -22.45 14.40 -20.05
CA PRO A 108 -23.60 13.55 -20.34
C PRO A 108 -23.73 12.46 -19.28
N ILE A 109 -24.67 12.64 -18.34
CA ILE A 109 -25.20 11.51 -17.57
C ILE A 109 -25.86 10.58 -18.57
N SER A 110 -25.37 9.36 -18.61
CA SER A 110 -25.79 8.34 -19.55
C SER A 110 -26.79 7.41 -18.89
N LEU A 111 -27.83 7.04 -19.64
CA LEU A 111 -28.82 6.06 -19.23
C LEU A 111 -28.69 4.80 -20.06
N CYS A 112 -28.68 3.65 -19.39
CA CYS A 112 -28.68 2.33 -20.00
C CYS A 112 -29.99 1.61 -19.63
N SER A 113 -30.74 1.17 -20.63
CA SER A 113 -31.87 0.25 -20.47
C SER A 113 -31.31 -1.16 -20.26
N ASP A 114 -31.78 -1.83 -19.21
CA ASP A 114 -31.24 -3.09 -18.70
C ASP A 114 -31.71 -4.29 -19.55
N ASP A 115 -31.32 -4.36 -20.83
CA ASP A 115 -31.36 -5.63 -21.56
C ASP A 115 -30.13 -6.44 -21.15
N SER A 116 -30.40 -7.50 -20.39
CA SER A 116 -29.50 -8.40 -19.63
C SER A 116 -28.29 -9.04 -20.34
N GLN A 117 -27.79 -8.50 -21.46
CA GLN A 117 -26.51 -8.87 -22.07
C GLN A 117 -25.76 -7.61 -22.51
N CYS A 118 -24.73 -7.25 -21.75
CA CYS A 118 -23.78 -6.22 -22.15
C CYS A 118 -23.15 -6.61 -23.49
N ASN A 119 -23.36 -5.75 -24.49
CA ASN A 119 -22.40 -5.43 -25.56
C ASN A 119 -22.89 -4.26 -26.43
N ASN A 120 -24.15 -3.81 -26.31
CA ASN A 120 -24.68 -2.66 -27.06
C ASN A 120 -25.76 -1.88 -26.28
N ALA A 121 -25.50 -1.48 -25.03
CA ALA A 121 -26.40 -0.53 -24.36
C ALA A 121 -26.28 0.84 -25.05
N LYS A 122 -27.37 1.34 -25.67
CA LYS A 122 -27.40 2.70 -26.22
C LYS A 122 -27.31 3.68 -25.05
N VAL A 123 -26.15 4.31 -24.88
CA VAL A 123 -25.98 5.47 -24.02
C VAL A 123 -26.87 6.59 -24.57
N VAL A 124 -27.93 6.92 -23.82
CA VAL A 124 -28.79 8.07 -24.13
C VAL A 124 -28.46 9.20 -23.15
N GLY A 125 -28.38 10.43 -23.64
CA GLY A 125 -28.16 11.60 -22.78
C GLY A 125 -29.34 11.82 -21.83
N PHE A 126 -29.05 12.18 -20.58
CA PHE A 126 -30.08 12.35 -19.54
C PHE A 126 -31.26 13.22 -19.98
N ASP A 127 -30.99 14.37 -20.59
CA ASP A 127 -32.05 15.30 -20.99
C ASP A 127 -32.87 14.76 -22.18
N ASP A 128 -32.29 13.90 -23.01
CA ASP A 128 -32.97 13.24 -24.13
C ASP A 128 -33.85 12.09 -23.64
N PHE A 129 -33.38 11.31 -22.67
CA PHE A 129 -34.21 10.29 -22.01
C PHE A 129 -35.40 10.93 -21.29
N MET A 130 -35.17 11.99 -20.51
CA MET A 130 -36.25 12.70 -19.80
C MET A 130 -37.31 13.28 -20.74
N LYS A 131 -36.93 13.68 -21.97
CA LYS A 131 -37.89 14.14 -22.99
C LYS A 131 -38.71 13.01 -23.61
N ASN A 132 -38.15 11.80 -23.64
CA ASN A 132 -38.74 10.61 -24.24
C ASN A 132 -39.50 9.72 -23.23
N LEU A 133 -39.57 10.10 -21.95
CA LEU A 133 -40.45 9.44 -21.00
C LEU A 133 -41.92 9.56 -21.45
N PRO A 134 -42.75 8.51 -21.26
CA PRO A 134 -44.16 8.59 -21.60
C PRO A 134 -44.83 9.76 -20.86
N ARG A 135 -45.33 10.75 -21.59
CA ARG A 135 -46.11 11.86 -21.01
C ARG A 135 -47.49 11.34 -20.62
N HIS A 136 -47.66 10.96 -19.36
CA HIS A 136 -48.96 10.63 -18.80
C HIS A 136 -49.13 11.31 -17.44
N ASP A 137 -50.35 11.74 -17.15
CA ASP A 137 -50.80 12.30 -15.85
C ASP A 137 -50.78 11.26 -14.71
N ASP A 138 -49.97 10.21 -14.86
CA ASP A 138 -49.80 9.15 -13.89
C ASP A 138 -48.81 9.63 -12.83
N GLU A 139 -49.30 9.75 -11.59
CA GLU A 139 -48.54 10.17 -10.40
C GLU A 139 -47.21 9.38 -10.25
N SER A 140 -47.18 8.16 -10.79
CA SER A 140 -46.03 7.27 -10.86
C SER A 140 -44.87 7.82 -11.72
N VAL A 141 -45.18 8.38 -12.89
CA VAL A 141 -44.20 8.88 -13.87
C VAL A 141 -43.60 10.20 -13.41
N ILE A 142 -44.45 11.10 -12.90
CA ILE A 142 -44.01 12.38 -12.31
C ILE A 142 -43.03 12.13 -11.16
N ARG A 143 -43.32 11.13 -10.32
CA ARG A 143 -42.46 10.69 -9.21
C ARG A 143 -41.13 10.11 -9.70
N MET A 144 -41.14 9.33 -10.78
CA MET A 144 -39.93 8.78 -11.39
C MET A 144 -39.01 9.90 -11.92
N GLU A 145 -39.58 10.87 -12.64
CA GLU A 145 -38.83 12.03 -13.14
C GLU A 145 -38.18 12.86 -12.02
N GLU A 146 -38.93 13.11 -10.95
CA GLU A 146 -38.45 13.86 -9.79
C GLU A 146 -37.27 13.13 -9.12
N VAL A 147 -37.39 11.81 -8.91
CA VAL A 147 -36.31 10.98 -8.35
C VAL A 147 -35.06 11.00 -9.25
N LEU A 148 -35.21 10.86 -10.57
CA LEU A 148 -34.08 10.84 -11.49
C LEU A 148 -33.37 12.20 -11.58
N LYS A 149 -34.10 13.32 -11.65
CA LYS A 149 -33.52 14.69 -11.61
C LYS A 149 -32.71 14.92 -10.35
N ASN A 150 -33.24 14.45 -9.22
CA ASN A 150 -32.62 14.64 -7.93
C ASN A 150 -31.38 13.74 -7.72
N LEU A 151 -31.42 12.51 -8.23
CA LEU A 151 -30.25 11.63 -8.27
C LEU A 151 -29.16 12.18 -9.19
N LYS A 152 -29.50 12.80 -10.32
CA LYS A 152 -28.54 13.52 -11.20
C LYS A 152 -27.77 14.59 -10.43
N LYS A 153 -28.45 15.42 -9.64
CA LYS A 153 -27.81 16.46 -8.82
C LYS A 153 -26.87 15.85 -7.77
N THR A 154 -27.32 14.80 -7.07
CA THR A 154 -26.51 14.08 -6.08
C THR A 154 -25.25 13.47 -6.70
N LEU A 155 -25.40 12.78 -7.83
CA LEU A 155 -24.33 12.10 -8.54
C LEU A 155 -23.23 13.09 -8.99
N CYS A 156 -23.59 14.33 -9.33
CA CYS A 156 -22.61 15.37 -9.64
C CYS A 156 -21.74 15.78 -8.44
N VAL A 157 -22.32 15.88 -7.24
CA VAL A 157 -21.56 16.20 -6.03
C VAL A 157 -20.73 15.00 -5.56
N GLU A 158 -21.23 13.78 -5.76
CA GLU A 158 -20.44 12.56 -5.54
C GLU A 158 -19.24 12.48 -6.48
N ARG A 159 -19.43 12.80 -7.75
CA ARG A 159 -18.33 12.89 -8.71
C ARG A 159 -17.27 13.88 -8.24
N GLU A 160 -17.64 15.10 -7.82
CA GLU A 160 -16.70 16.08 -7.25
C GLU A 160 -15.88 15.47 -6.10
N PHE A 161 -16.52 14.72 -5.20
CA PHE A 161 -15.83 14.04 -4.10
C PHE A 161 -14.80 12.99 -4.57
N PHE A 162 -15.17 12.16 -5.55
CA PHE A 162 -14.29 11.11 -6.05
C PHE A 162 -13.20 11.62 -7.01
N ASP A 163 -13.46 12.66 -7.80
CA ASP A 163 -12.46 13.37 -8.60
C ASP A 163 -11.33 13.86 -7.69
N ILE A 164 -11.68 14.58 -6.61
CA ILE A 164 -10.70 15.07 -5.62
C ILE A 164 -9.93 13.90 -4.99
N LEU A 165 -10.63 12.85 -4.56
CA LEU A 165 -9.99 11.72 -3.88
C LEU A 165 -9.04 10.94 -4.80
N LEU A 166 -9.42 10.73 -6.06
CA LEU A 166 -8.58 10.04 -7.04
C LEU A 166 -7.39 10.89 -7.45
N GLU A 167 -7.57 12.21 -7.58
CA GLU A 167 -6.46 13.14 -7.81
C GLU A 167 -5.45 13.09 -6.65
N GLU A 168 -5.92 13.15 -5.40
CA GLU A 168 -5.07 13.02 -4.21
C GLU A 168 -4.30 11.68 -4.19
N ILE A 169 -4.95 10.56 -4.58
CA ILE A 169 -4.31 9.24 -4.67
C ILE A 169 -3.29 9.18 -5.82
N SER A 170 -3.59 9.78 -6.97
CA SER A 170 -2.69 9.84 -8.11
C SER A 170 -1.42 10.63 -7.76
N GLN A 171 -1.57 11.78 -7.11
CA GLN A 171 -0.45 12.58 -6.61
C GLN A 171 0.37 11.80 -5.56
N LEU A 172 -0.28 11.04 -4.69
CA LEU A 172 0.37 10.16 -3.72
C LEU A 172 1.20 9.04 -4.38
N ASN A 173 0.65 8.40 -5.41
CA ASN A 173 1.34 7.38 -6.18
C ASN A 173 2.60 7.94 -6.84
N HIS A 174 2.51 9.11 -7.46
CA HIS A 174 3.65 9.80 -8.06
C HIS A 174 4.73 10.13 -7.01
N LEU A 175 4.35 10.70 -5.86
CA LEU A 175 5.28 10.97 -4.76
C LEU A 175 5.97 9.68 -4.27
N GLN A 176 5.20 8.59 -4.13
CA GLN A 176 5.76 7.31 -3.70
C GLN A 176 6.79 6.77 -4.68
N GLN A 177 6.50 6.85 -5.98
CA GLN A 177 7.43 6.37 -7.01
C GLN A 177 8.76 7.13 -6.92
N ILE A 178 8.71 8.46 -6.84
CA ILE A 178 9.91 9.29 -6.67
C ILE A 178 10.67 8.89 -5.40
N ASN A 179 9.96 8.76 -4.26
CA ASN A 179 10.60 8.40 -3.00
C ASN A 179 11.23 7.01 -3.04
N GLN A 180 10.61 6.05 -3.73
CA GLN A 180 11.11 4.69 -3.89
C GLN A 180 12.38 4.67 -4.76
N GLU A 181 12.39 5.39 -5.87
CA GLU A 181 13.55 5.53 -6.74
C GLU A 181 14.71 6.20 -6.01
N GLN A 182 14.44 7.31 -5.31
CA GLN A 182 15.43 7.99 -4.49
C GLN A 182 16.00 7.10 -3.40
N PHE A 183 15.15 6.40 -2.63
CA PHE A 183 15.59 5.49 -1.58
C PHE A 183 16.45 4.35 -2.15
N SER A 184 16.04 3.76 -3.27
CA SER A 184 16.80 2.71 -3.95
C SER A 184 18.19 3.18 -4.40
N ASN A 185 18.30 4.41 -4.89
CA ASN A 185 19.57 4.99 -5.31
C ASN A 185 20.48 5.30 -4.11
N GLU A 186 19.96 5.99 -3.10
CA GLU A 186 20.68 6.25 -1.84
C GLU A 186 21.14 4.95 -1.17
N LEU A 187 20.34 3.89 -1.21
CA LEU A 187 20.71 2.57 -0.67
C LEU A 187 21.86 1.93 -1.46
N LYS A 188 21.85 2.03 -2.79
CA LYS A 188 22.95 1.53 -3.65
C LYS A 188 24.25 2.29 -3.37
N GLU A 189 24.17 3.60 -3.24
CA GLU A 189 25.33 4.44 -2.88
C GLU A 189 25.85 4.12 -1.48
N LEU A 190 24.96 3.97 -0.49
CA LEU A 190 25.37 3.57 0.85
C LEU A 190 26.06 2.20 0.83
N ARG A 191 25.56 1.25 0.03
CA ARG A 191 26.17 -0.08 -0.11
C ARG A 191 27.59 0.00 -0.65
N THR A 192 27.85 0.78 -1.69
CA THR A 192 29.22 0.88 -2.26
C THR A 192 30.18 1.50 -1.25
N LEU A 193 29.74 2.54 -0.53
CA LEU A 193 30.52 3.16 0.54
C LEU A 193 30.79 2.20 1.71
N LEU A 194 29.79 1.41 2.09
CA LEU A 194 29.93 0.41 3.15
C LEU A 194 30.89 -0.73 2.77
N ILE A 195 30.90 -1.17 1.52
CA ILE A 195 31.87 -2.20 1.05
C ILE A 195 33.31 -1.71 1.24
N ASP A 196 33.59 -0.44 0.90
CA ASP A 196 34.93 0.13 1.15
C ASP A 196 35.20 0.27 2.65
N ALA A 197 34.27 0.87 3.41
CA ALA A 197 34.45 1.14 4.84
C ALA A 197 34.58 -0.11 5.73
N THR A 198 34.00 -1.24 5.28
CA THR A 198 34.04 -2.54 5.97
C THR A 198 35.15 -3.46 5.45
N SER A 199 35.97 -2.99 4.51
CA SER A 199 37.10 -3.75 3.96
C SER A 199 38.08 -4.16 5.06
N PRO A 200 38.70 -5.36 4.98
CA PRO A 200 39.66 -5.86 5.99
C PRO A 200 40.85 -4.93 6.26
N PHE A 201 41.15 -4.03 5.33
CA PHE A 201 42.26 -3.08 5.43
C PHE A 201 41.89 -1.76 6.12
N LYS A 202 40.61 -1.50 6.38
CA LYS A 202 40.14 -0.28 7.06
C LYS A 202 40.18 -0.43 8.58
N LYS A 203 40.41 0.69 9.27
CA LYS A 203 40.58 0.71 10.73
C LYS A 203 39.26 0.46 11.49
N ASP A 204 38.14 0.86 10.89
CA ASP A 204 36.82 0.82 11.54
C ASP A 204 36.03 -0.47 11.25
N MET A 205 36.63 -1.43 10.54
CA MET A 205 35.95 -2.66 10.11
C MET A 205 35.26 -3.41 11.28
N TYR A 206 35.96 -3.62 12.40
CA TYR A 206 35.39 -4.31 13.56
C TYR A 206 34.28 -3.51 14.26
N VAL A 207 34.37 -2.17 14.24
CA VAL A 207 33.33 -1.30 14.79
C VAL A 207 32.06 -1.42 13.95
N TRP A 208 32.20 -1.43 12.62
CA TRP A 208 31.09 -1.67 11.71
C TRP A 208 30.46 -3.05 11.90
N ARG A 209 31.25 -4.12 12.06
CA ARG A 209 30.71 -5.46 12.38
C ARG A 209 29.84 -5.44 13.62
N GLU A 210 30.30 -4.80 14.70
CA GLU A 210 29.53 -4.69 15.94
C GLU A 210 28.23 -3.89 15.74
N ILE A 211 28.26 -2.81 14.94
CA ILE A 211 27.06 -2.03 14.59
C ILE A 211 26.05 -2.90 13.85
N PHE A 212 26.50 -3.67 12.85
CA PHE A 212 25.61 -4.51 12.04
C PHE A 212 25.07 -5.71 12.80
N ASP A 213 25.87 -6.33 13.68
CA ASP A 213 25.40 -7.41 14.54
C ASP A 213 24.26 -6.93 15.45
N LYS A 214 24.39 -5.73 16.02
CA LYS A 214 23.31 -5.09 16.79
C LYS A 214 22.11 -4.76 15.92
N TYR A 215 22.32 -4.30 14.69
CA TYR A 215 21.25 -3.94 13.77
C TYR A 215 20.40 -5.17 13.36
N ILE A 216 21.07 -6.26 12.98
CA ILE A 216 20.42 -7.53 12.60
C ILE A 216 19.64 -8.08 13.78
N PHE A 217 20.21 -8.03 14.99
CA PHE A 217 19.53 -8.46 16.22
C PHE A 217 18.34 -7.58 16.60
N ALA A 218 18.40 -6.28 16.29
CA ALA A 218 17.30 -5.36 16.58
C ALA A 218 16.02 -5.69 15.78
N GLU A 219 16.16 -6.35 14.62
CA GLU A 219 15.05 -6.77 13.76
C GLU A 219 14.04 -5.65 13.57
N ILE A 220 14.46 -4.51 13.03
CA ILE A 220 13.66 -3.28 13.04
C ILE A 220 12.39 -3.43 12.18
N PHE A 221 12.52 -3.96 10.97
CA PHE A 221 11.43 -4.01 9.98
C PHE A 221 10.78 -5.38 9.83
N ILE A 222 11.56 -6.47 9.85
CA ILE A 222 11.11 -7.86 9.63
C ILE A 222 11.74 -8.76 10.69
N GLY A 223 10.99 -9.74 11.20
CA GLY A 223 11.48 -10.67 12.23
C GLY A 223 12.14 -11.89 11.61
N ASN A 224 13.09 -12.47 12.34
CA ASN A 224 13.85 -13.64 11.85
C ASN A 224 13.22 -14.98 12.26
N THR A 225 12.11 -14.99 13.00
CA THR A 225 11.40 -16.23 13.38
C THR A 225 10.29 -16.55 12.38
N GLU A 226 9.97 -17.84 12.18
CA GLU A 226 8.88 -18.26 11.27
C GLU A 226 7.53 -17.63 11.61
N VAL A 227 7.26 -17.39 12.90
CA VAL A 227 6.03 -16.77 13.38
C VAL A 227 6.02 -15.25 13.16
N ASP A 228 7.19 -14.61 13.09
CA ASP A 228 7.37 -13.15 13.03
C ASP A 228 7.96 -12.67 11.68
N ARG A 229 7.80 -13.45 10.59
CA ARG A 229 8.21 -13.03 9.23
C ARG A 229 7.32 -11.93 8.63
N LYS A 230 6.31 -11.47 9.36
CA LYS A 230 5.42 -10.41 8.89
C LYS A 230 6.09 -9.05 9.05
N GLU A 231 5.79 -8.18 8.11
CA GLU A 231 6.28 -6.80 8.12
C GLU A 231 5.71 -6.06 9.34
N ARG A 232 6.58 -5.40 10.11
CA ARG A 232 6.16 -4.73 11.35
C ARG A 232 5.56 -3.36 11.07
N GLY A 233 4.46 -3.01 11.74
CA GLY A 233 3.88 -1.66 11.68
C GLY A 233 4.90 -0.57 12.04
N TRP A 234 4.67 0.64 11.53
CA TRP A 234 5.61 1.75 11.69
C TRP A 234 5.88 2.09 13.17
N GLU A 235 4.90 1.97 14.09
CA GLU A 235 5.09 2.24 15.51
C GLU A 235 6.08 1.26 16.16
N VAL A 236 6.04 0.00 15.73
CA VAL A 236 6.95 -1.04 16.23
C VAL A 236 8.34 -0.83 15.66
N ALA A 237 8.43 -0.56 14.35
CA ALA A 237 9.69 -0.27 13.68
C ALA A 237 10.38 0.97 14.29
N GLN A 238 9.64 2.06 14.52
CA GLN A 238 10.16 3.28 15.16
C GLN A 238 10.69 2.99 16.57
N ARG A 239 9.93 2.25 17.40
CA ARG A 239 10.38 1.89 18.76
C ARG A 239 11.64 1.04 18.74
N LYS A 240 11.73 0.07 17.82
CA LYS A 240 12.93 -0.77 17.67
C LYS A 240 14.13 0.01 17.16
N LEU A 241 13.94 0.91 16.19
CA LEU A 241 14.98 1.82 15.70
C LEU A 241 15.51 2.72 16.81
N ASN A 242 14.62 3.30 17.63
CA ASN A 242 15.03 4.11 18.79
C ASN A 242 15.85 3.29 19.80
N LYS A 243 15.40 2.07 20.13
CA LYS A 243 16.16 1.16 21.00
C LYS A 243 17.53 0.82 20.44
N PHE A 244 17.62 0.56 19.14
CA PHE A 244 18.90 0.32 18.47
C PHE A 244 19.84 1.52 18.60
N ILE A 245 19.35 2.74 18.34
CA ILE A 245 20.12 3.98 18.49
C ILE A 245 20.57 4.18 19.95
N GLU A 246 19.71 3.91 20.93
CA GLU A 246 20.06 3.95 22.36
C GLU A 246 21.17 2.95 22.70
N GLU A 247 21.13 1.74 22.16
CA GLU A 247 22.15 0.71 22.36
C GLU A 247 23.49 1.10 21.73
N LEU A 248 23.48 1.72 20.54
CA LEU A 248 24.67 2.27 19.90
C LEU A 248 25.30 3.39 20.73
N ASN A 249 24.47 4.25 21.32
CA ASN A 249 24.93 5.32 22.20
C ASN A 249 25.52 4.76 23.49
N LYS A 250 24.89 3.76 24.13
CA LYS A 250 25.43 3.10 25.33
C LYS A 250 26.79 2.44 25.08
N SER A 251 26.95 1.79 23.94
CA SER A 251 28.21 1.15 23.51
C SER A 251 29.25 2.12 22.94
N GLN A 252 28.87 3.40 22.78
CA GLN A 252 29.68 4.48 22.22
C GLN A 252 30.27 4.15 20.84
N LEU A 253 29.60 3.31 20.04
CA LEU A 253 30.14 2.79 18.78
C LEU A 253 30.37 3.88 17.74
N ALA A 254 29.45 4.86 17.66
CA ALA A 254 29.61 6.01 16.77
C ALA A 254 30.88 6.82 17.07
N LYS A 255 31.29 6.91 18.35
CA LYS A 255 32.53 7.60 18.75
C LYS A 255 33.79 6.77 18.49
N LYS A 256 33.66 5.45 18.41
CA LYS A 256 34.79 4.54 18.10
C LYS A 256 35.18 4.57 16.62
N LEU A 257 34.31 5.07 15.73
CA LEU A 257 34.64 5.30 14.32
C LEU A 257 35.72 6.38 14.22
N ARG A 258 36.92 5.99 13.74
CA ARG A 258 38.09 6.86 13.66
C ARG A 258 38.14 7.62 12.34
N GLU A 259 37.68 7.00 11.26
CA GLU A 259 37.71 7.61 9.94
C GLU A 259 36.55 8.60 9.75
N PRO A 260 36.79 9.81 9.23
CA PRO A 260 35.73 10.77 8.94
C PRO A 260 34.68 10.21 7.97
N SER A 261 35.12 9.44 6.96
CA SER A 261 34.27 8.74 6.00
C SER A 261 33.29 7.79 6.70
N SER A 262 33.77 6.98 7.65
CA SER A 262 32.91 6.07 8.43
C SER A 262 31.81 6.80 9.19
N LYS A 263 32.09 7.99 9.74
CA LYS A 263 31.07 8.77 10.47
C LYS A 263 29.97 9.26 9.54
N ILE A 264 30.33 9.75 8.36
CA ILE A 264 29.38 10.19 7.33
C ILE A 264 28.52 9.01 6.87
N ILE A 265 29.14 7.86 6.61
CA ILE A 265 28.43 6.63 6.20
C ILE A 265 27.46 6.18 7.29
N PHE A 266 27.84 6.30 8.56
CA PHE A 266 26.97 5.96 9.69
C PHE A 266 25.77 6.90 9.82
N GLU A 267 25.95 8.20 9.60
CA GLU A 267 24.85 9.17 9.56
C GLU A 267 23.89 8.88 8.41
N GLU A 268 24.39 8.63 7.20
CA GLU A 268 23.55 8.26 6.05
C GLU A 268 22.82 6.93 6.27
N PHE A 269 23.46 5.95 6.91
CA PHE A 269 22.82 4.71 7.32
C PHE A 269 21.63 4.93 8.27
N LEU A 270 21.79 5.75 9.31
CA LEU A 270 20.68 6.07 10.22
C LEU A 270 19.59 6.87 9.50
N LYS A 271 19.97 7.82 8.65
CA LYS A 271 19.05 8.63 7.86
C LYS A 271 18.17 7.78 6.94
N LEU A 272 18.73 6.78 6.25
CA LEU A 272 17.94 5.84 5.44
C LEU A 272 16.95 5.03 6.28
N ASN A 273 17.37 4.53 7.43
CA ASN A 273 16.47 3.80 8.34
C ASN A 273 15.30 4.68 8.80
N HIS A 274 15.58 5.93 9.19
CA HIS A 274 14.54 6.90 9.54
C HIS A 274 13.64 7.24 8.36
N LYS A 275 14.19 7.43 7.16
CA LYS A 275 13.42 7.68 5.93
C LYS A 275 12.43 6.55 5.67
N LEU A 276 12.85 5.29 5.80
CA LEU A 276 11.97 4.13 5.61
C LEU A 276 10.81 4.08 6.62
N VAL A 277 11.09 4.35 7.91
CA VAL A 277 10.04 4.44 8.94
C VAL A 277 9.06 5.59 8.66
N THR A 278 9.57 6.76 8.26
CA THR A 278 8.76 7.93 7.93
C THR A 278 7.86 7.67 6.71
N MET A 279 8.40 7.06 5.65
CA MET A 279 7.61 6.66 4.47
C MET A 279 6.48 5.70 4.88
N LYS A 280 6.77 4.72 5.74
CA LYS A 280 5.79 3.75 6.21
C LYS A 280 4.68 4.39 7.05
N ARG A 281 5.06 5.31 7.93
CA ARG A 281 4.10 6.10 8.71
C ARG A 281 3.19 6.92 7.80
N PHE A 282 3.78 7.61 6.81
CA PHE A 282 3.04 8.43 5.85
C PHE A 282 2.00 7.60 5.08
N GLN A 283 2.39 6.42 4.59
CA GLN A 283 1.47 5.46 3.97
C GLN A 283 0.32 5.07 4.90
N GLN A 284 0.62 4.72 6.16
CA GLN A 284 -0.40 4.34 7.14
C GLN A 284 -1.38 5.47 7.43
N MET A 285 -0.91 6.72 7.50
CA MET A 285 -1.76 7.90 7.69
C MET A 285 -2.74 8.08 6.54
N ASN A 286 -2.26 8.03 5.29
CA ASN A 286 -3.10 8.15 4.10
C ASN A 286 -4.09 6.99 3.98
N ARG A 287 -3.66 5.74 4.17
CA ARG A 287 -4.54 4.56 4.14
C ARG A 287 -5.66 4.68 5.18
N THR A 288 -5.33 5.15 6.38
CA THR A 288 -6.30 5.37 7.45
C THR A 288 -7.26 6.51 7.12
N ALA A 289 -6.76 7.61 6.57
CA ALA A 289 -7.58 8.75 6.15
C ALA A 289 -8.57 8.36 5.05
N MET A 290 -8.10 7.65 4.02
CA MET A 290 -8.90 7.08 2.93
C MET A 290 -10.01 6.17 3.48
N PHE A 291 -9.67 5.18 4.30
CA PHE A 291 -10.67 4.28 4.87
C PHE A 291 -11.73 5.04 5.69
N LYS A 292 -11.30 6.01 6.51
CA LYS A 292 -12.21 6.78 7.36
C LYS A 292 -13.06 7.78 6.59
N ILE A 293 -12.59 8.28 5.44
CA ILE A 293 -13.38 9.20 4.62
C ILE A 293 -14.43 8.44 3.81
N LEU A 294 -14.05 7.30 3.23
CA LEU A 294 -14.99 6.39 2.55
C LEU A 294 -16.05 5.83 3.51
N LYS A 295 -15.67 5.36 4.69
CA LYS A 295 -16.65 4.93 5.71
C LYS A 295 -17.58 6.06 6.16
N LYS A 296 -17.11 7.31 6.15
CA LYS A 296 -17.94 8.48 6.45
C LYS A 296 -18.90 8.76 5.30
N HIS A 297 -18.41 8.68 4.06
CA HIS A 297 -19.21 8.79 2.84
C HIS A 297 -20.38 7.81 2.90
N ASP A 298 -20.13 6.49 2.98
CA ASP A 298 -21.19 5.47 3.00
C ASP A 298 -22.20 5.69 4.12
N LYS A 299 -21.74 6.14 5.29
CA LYS A 299 -22.64 6.43 6.42
C LYS A 299 -23.60 7.59 6.15
N LYS A 300 -23.18 8.56 5.32
CA LYS A 300 -23.86 9.83 5.05
C LYS A 300 -24.67 9.79 3.76
N SER A 301 -24.13 9.19 2.70
CA SER A 301 -24.83 9.00 1.42
C SER A 301 -25.71 7.75 1.38
N CYS A 302 -25.46 6.76 2.26
CA CYS A 302 -26.07 5.43 2.19
C CYS A 302 -25.73 4.64 0.91
N LEU A 303 -24.74 5.10 0.16
CA LEU A 303 -24.22 4.44 -1.04
C LEU A 303 -23.00 3.60 -0.61
N ASN A 304 -22.97 2.32 -0.99
CA ASN A 304 -21.93 1.36 -0.56
C ASN A 304 -20.63 1.53 -1.37
N ALA A 305 -20.11 2.76 -1.47
CA ALA A 305 -18.96 3.05 -2.31
C ALA A 305 -17.66 2.48 -1.71
N SER A 306 -17.53 2.33 -0.38
CA SER A 306 -16.28 1.89 0.24
C SER A 306 -15.82 0.50 -0.19
N SER A 307 -16.71 -0.48 -0.36
CA SER A 307 -16.32 -1.84 -0.78
C SER A 307 -15.84 -1.87 -2.23
N ASN A 308 -16.52 -1.11 -3.09
CA ASN A 308 -16.26 -1.09 -4.52
C ASN A 308 -15.01 -0.26 -4.81
N PHE A 309 -14.80 0.85 -4.09
CA PHE A 309 -13.59 1.65 -4.18
C PHE A 309 -12.36 0.85 -3.73
N GLN A 310 -12.49 0.07 -2.66
CA GLN A 310 -11.39 -0.80 -2.21
C GLN A 310 -11.02 -1.85 -3.26
N ASN A 311 -11.99 -2.37 -4.01
CA ASN A 311 -11.71 -3.30 -5.11
C ASN A 311 -10.95 -2.63 -6.25
N LEU A 312 -11.33 -1.41 -6.62
CA LEU A 312 -10.60 -0.60 -7.61
C LEU A 312 -9.14 -0.38 -7.16
N MET A 313 -8.95 -0.08 -5.88
CA MET A 313 -7.64 0.18 -5.29
C MET A 313 -6.84 -1.10 -4.95
N LYS A 314 -7.35 -2.32 -5.18
CA LYS A 314 -6.60 -3.56 -4.87
C LYS A 314 -5.30 -3.68 -5.66
N ASN A 315 -5.24 -3.09 -6.86
CA ASN A 315 -4.07 -3.11 -7.73
C ASN A 315 -3.17 -1.89 -7.54
N ASP A 316 -3.61 -0.91 -6.74
CA ASP A 316 -2.83 0.29 -6.47
C ASP A 316 -1.54 -0.06 -5.72
N THR A 317 -0.41 0.42 -6.23
CA THR A 317 0.91 0.03 -5.75
C THR A 317 1.25 0.68 -4.41
N TYR A 318 0.80 1.92 -4.15
CA TYR A 318 1.07 2.66 -2.91
C TYR A 318 0.20 2.20 -1.75
N LEU A 319 -1.08 1.93 -1.99
CA LEU A 319 -1.98 1.50 -0.92
C LEU A 319 -1.75 0.04 -0.48
N ASN A 320 -0.97 -0.70 -1.26
CA ASN A 320 -0.53 -2.06 -0.96
C ASN A 320 0.78 -2.09 -0.15
N GLU A 321 0.89 -3.05 0.77
CA GLU A 321 2.08 -3.27 1.62
C GLU A 321 3.30 -3.84 0.85
N LYS A 322 3.16 -4.10 -0.46
CA LYS A 322 4.19 -4.80 -1.25
C LYS A 322 5.48 -3.99 -1.44
N ILE A 323 5.38 -2.67 -1.67
CA ILE A 323 6.55 -1.82 -1.92
C ILE A 323 7.46 -1.79 -0.70
N PHE A 324 6.88 -1.58 0.49
CA PHE A 324 7.65 -1.47 1.72
C PHE A 324 8.32 -2.79 2.10
N LYS A 325 7.65 -3.92 1.87
CA LYS A 325 8.27 -5.24 2.00
C LYS A 325 9.51 -5.39 1.10
N SER A 326 9.43 -4.95 -0.16
CA SER A 326 10.60 -4.95 -1.06
C SER A 326 11.71 -4.08 -0.50
N LEU A 327 11.44 -2.82 -0.14
CA LEU A 327 12.45 -1.90 0.37
C LEU A 327 13.10 -2.37 1.67
N CYS A 328 12.32 -3.00 2.57
CA CYS A 328 12.83 -3.58 3.81
C CYS A 328 13.74 -4.80 3.54
N ASN A 329 13.35 -5.65 2.59
CA ASN A 329 14.17 -6.78 2.15
C ASN A 329 15.45 -6.28 1.49
N ASP A 330 15.34 -5.33 0.56
CA ASP A 330 16.49 -4.72 -0.12
C ASP A 330 17.45 -4.12 0.90
N LEU A 331 16.96 -3.37 1.89
CA LEU A 331 17.80 -2.84 2.97
C LEU A 331 18.49 -3.97 3.75
N THR A 332 17.75 -5.01 4.14
CA THR A 332 18.29 -6.11 4.97
C THR A 332 19.30 -6.97 4.20
N GLU A 333 19.02 -7.33 2.95
CA GLU A 333 19.89 -8.13 2.08
C GLU A 333 21.16 -7.37 1.68
N ASN A 334 21.03 -6.08 1.34
CA ASN A 334 22.20 -5.26 1.03
C ASN A 334 23.13 -5.11 2.23
N LEU A 335 22.61 -5.11 3.45
CA LEU A 335 23.44 -4.99 4.66
C LEU A 335 24.03 -6.31 5.13
N THR A 336 23.26 -7.41 5.07
CA THR A 336 23.73 -8.75 5.45
C THR A 336 24.79 -9.31 4.51
N SER A 337 24.73 -8.96 3.21
CA SER A 337 25.71 -9.44 2.22
C SER A 337 27.08 -8.76 2.28
N ILE A 338 27.21 -7.60 2.93
CA ILE A 338 28.47 -6.84 2.99
C ILE A 338 29.42 -7.40 4.05
N ILE A 339 28.89 -7.85 5.18
CA ILE A 339 29.70 -8.34 6.30
C ILE A 339 29.48 -9.83 6.49
N PRO A 340 30.48 -10.66 6.16
CA PRO A 340 30.41 -12.07 6.47
C PRO A 340 30.35 -12.25 7.99
N GLN A 341 29.29 -12.90 8.43
CA GLN A 341 28.99 -13.18 9.82
C GLN A 341 29.97 -14.24 10.33
N THR A 342 30.25 -14.24 11.63
CA THR A 342 31.10 -15.29 12.24
C THR A 342 30.57 -16.69 11.92
N LYS A 343 29.23 -16.83 11.83
CA LYS A 343 28.51 -18.04 11.43
C LYS A 343 28.83 -18.51 10.01
N ASP A 344 29.15 -17.61 9.08
CA ASP A 344 29.47 -17.95 7.69
C ASP A 344 30.78 -18.73 7.57
N TYR A 345 31.64 -18.58 8.58
CA TYR A 345 32.92 -19.29 8.70
C TYR A 345 32.85 -20.50 9.64
N LEU A 346 31.65 -20.87 10.13
CA LEU A 346 31.49 -22.04 10.97
C LEU A 346 31.22 -23.27 10.10
N CYS A 347 31.91 -24.37 10.43
CA CYS A 347 31.59 -25.67 9.89
C CYS A 347 30.21 -26.11 10.41
N PRO A 348 29.25 -26.44 9.52
CA PRO A 348 27.91 -26.86 9.93
C PRO A 348 27.87 -28.14 10.78
N VAL A 349 28.94 -28.93 10.75
CA VAL A 349 29.05 -30.21 11.47
C VAL A 349 29.60 -30.03 12.87
N CYS A 350 30.71 -29.30 13.05
CA CYS A 350 31.33 -29.11 14.36
C CYS A 350 31.02 -27.76 15.01
N MET A 351 30.34 -26.86 14.30
CA MET A 351 30.00 -25.50 14.74
C MET A 351 31.21 -24.64 15.16
N ALA A 352 32.41 -25.04 14.74
CA ALA A 352 33.65 -24.30 14.94
C ALA A 352 34.12 -23.68 13.62
N ILE A 353 35.01 -22.67 13.69
CA ILE A 353 35.61 -22.05 12.50
C ILE A 353 36.22 -23.12 11.60
N HIS A 354 36.01 -23.04 10.28
CA HIS A 354 36.49 -24.06 9.34
C HIS A 354 38.01 -24.30 9.48
N TRP A 355 38.37 -25.52 9.85
CA TRP A 355 39.76 -25.98 9.87
C TRP A 355 40.04 -26.84 8.63
N LYS A 356 41.00 -26.39 7.79
CA LYS A 356 41.29 -26.95 6.46
C LYS A 356 39.98 -27.15 5.66
N PRO A 357 39.33 -26.05 5.24
CA PRO A 357 38.04 -26.10 4.57
C PRO A 357 38.11 -26.89 3.25
N ILE A 358 37.17 -27.81 3.07
CA ILE A 358 36.93 -28.53 1.81
C ILE A 358 35.59 -28.09 1.27
N ARG A 359 35.57 -27.60 0.03
CA ARG A 359 34.34 -27.27 -0.71
C ARG A 359 33.86 -28.48 -1.49
N LEU A 360 32.64 -28.93 -1.23
CA LEU A 360 32.00 -30.02 -1.99
C LEU A 360 31.57 -29.54 -3.38
N CYS A 361 31.25 -30.46 -4.29
CA CYS A 361 30.75 -30.14 -5.64
C CYS A 361 29.46 -29.28 -5.63
N CYS A 362 28.66 -29.37 -4.57
CA CYS A 362 27.46 -28.56 -4.36
C CYS A 362 27.74 -27.16 -3.78
N GLY A 363 29.00 -26.75 -3.62
CA GLY A 363 29.41 -25.43 -3.13
C GLY A 363 29.51 -25.27 -1.62
N HIS A 364 28.93 -26.17 -0.82
CA HIS A 364 29.01 -26.13 0.65
C HIS A 364 30.41 -26.48 1.18
N VAL A 365 30.83 -25.82 2.27
CA VAL A 365 32.18 -25.92 2.83
C VAL A 365 32.14 -26.55 4.23
N PHE A 366 33.02 -27.51 4.50
CA PHE A 366 33.14 -28.22 5.77
C PHE A 366 34.61 -28.37 6.19
N CYS A 367 34.89 -28.67 7.47
CA CYS A 367 36.24 -29.06 7.91
C CYS A 367 36.63 -30.41 7.32
N ILE A 368 37.92 -30.59 6.97
CA ILE A 368 38.46 -31.89 6.52
C ILE A 368 38.11 -33.03 7.49
N GLN A 369 38.29 -32.82 8.80
CA GLN A 369 38.03 -33.85 9.81
C GLN A 369 36.53 -34.21 9.88
N CYS A 370 35.65 -33.24 9.67
CA CYS A 370 34.21 -33.47 9.65
C CYS A 370 33.80 -34.34 8.45
N LEU A 371 34.43 -34.11 7.28
CA LEU A 371 34.19 -34.94 6.10
C LEU A 371 34.78 -36.35 6.24
N ILE A 372 35.98 -36.50 6.81
CA ILE A 372 36.57 -37.82 7.10
C ILE A 372 35.65 -38.62 8.04
N ASN A 373 35.18 -37.98 9.12
CA ASN A 373 34.25 -38.61 10.07
C ASN A 373 32.90 -38.98 9.42
N ALA A 374 32.35 -38.12 8.56
CA ALA A 374 31.15 -38.42 7.78
C ALA A 374 31.36 -39.64 6.86
N GLY A 375 32.55 -39.73 6.27
CA GLY A 375 33.04 -40.87 5.51
C GLY A 375 33.05 -42.20 6.24
N HIS A 376 33.66 -42.21 7.41
CA HIS A 376 33.70 -43.40 8.27
C HIS A 376 32.28 -43.86 8.64
N ARG A 377 31.33 -42.92 8.73
CA ARG A 377 29.89 -43.18 8.95
C ARG A 377 29.11 -43.50 7.67
N LYS A 378 29.79 -43.65 6.52
CA LYS A 378 29.21 -43.95 5.20
C LYS A 378 28.20 -42.90 4.70
N ILE A 379 28.29 -41.66 5.18
CA ILE A 379 27.47 -40.54 4.68
C ILE A 379 28.10 -40.04 3.37
N LYS A 380 27.37 -40.18 2.26
CA LYS A 380 27.83 -39.77 0.92
C LYS A 380 27.24 -38.44 0.45
N ASN A 381 26.08 -38.06 0.98
CA ASN A 381 25.33 -36.88 0.54
C ASN A 381 25.73 -35.65 1.34
N CYS A 382 25.55 -34.46 0.76
CA CYS A 382 25.81 -33.21 1.45
C CYS A 382 24.90 -33.06 2.69
N PRO A 383 25.43 -32.79 3.90
CA PRO A 383 24.62 -32.58 5.10
C PRO A 383 23.68 -31.37 5.04
N ILE A 384 23.97 -30.38 4.16
CA ILE A 384 23.14 -29.18 4.01
C ILE A 384 22.08 -29.38 2.92
N CYS A 385 22.51 -29.49 1.66
CA CYS A 385 21.57 -29.52 0.53
C CYS A 385 21.18 -30.92 0.07
N ARG A 386 21.70 -31.98 0.71
CA ARG A 386 21.43 -33.38 0.37
C ARG A 386 21.83 -33.79 -1.06
N ALA A 387 22.65 -32.99 -1.75
CA ALA A 387 23.24 -33.35 -3.04
C ALA A 387 23.91 -34.73 -2.97
N GLU A 388 23.57 -35.60 -3.91
CA GLU A 388 24.00 -36.99 -3.94
C GLU A 388 25.50 -37.12 -4.20
N ASN A 389 26.16 -38.06 -3.51
CA ASN A 389 27.58 -38.36 -3.67
C ASN A 389 28.51 -37.14 -3.56
N ALA A 390 28.08 -36.09 -2.86
CA ALA A 390 28.85 -34.86 -2.71
C ALA A 390 30.12 -35.05 -1.84
N ILE A 391 30.13 -36.03 -0.94
CA ILE A 391 31.29 -36.38 -0.11
C ILE A 391 32.09 -37.47 -0.82
N VAL A 392 33.04 -37.05 -1.67
CA VAL A 392 33.97 -37.94 -2.36
C VAL A 392 35.24 -38.04 -1.53
N ILE A 393 35.40 -39.12 -0.79
CA ILE A 393 36.61 -39.32 0.00
C ILE A 393 37.62 -40.01 -0.90
N TRP A 394 38.65 -39.25 -1.30
CA TRP A 394 39.87 -39.78 -1.86
C TRP A 394 40.63 -40.50 -0.74
N ILE A 395 40.16 -41.69 -0.39
CA ILE A 395 40.97 -42.63 0.39
C ILE A 395 42.04 -43.10 -0.60
N HIS A 396 43.18 -42.41 -0.63
CA HIS A 396 44.38 -42.99 -1.20
C HIS A 396 44.63 -44.29 -0.44
N ARG A 397 44.57 -45.38 -1.19
CA ARG A 397 44.97 -46.72 -0.80
C ARG A 397 46.43 -46.76 -0.41
#